data_AF-A0A5E4T669-F1
#
_entry.id   AF-A0A5E4T669-F1
#
_cell.length_a   1.000
_cell.length_b   1.000
_cell.length_c   1.000
_cell.angle_alpha   90.00
_cell.angle_beta   90.00
_cell.angle_gamma   90.00
#
_symmetry.space_group_name_H-M   'P 1'
#
loop_
_entity.id
_entity.type
_entity.pdbx_description
1 polymer ?
#
loop_
_entity_poly.entity_id
_entity_poly.type
_entity_poly.pdbx_seq_one_letter_code
_entity_poly.pdbx_strand_id
1 'polypeptide(L)'
;MNARGCRYRETAKNTKLSIRYAIAAAWLCTLLAGCEDSEIGKVKAADLPGDRTQTYGSALSERGACKRVSWKTFKDERNRSAVEYRCELNDAVSELNKVRDAQIEDINGYLKAATENLSNAIDGAAGDAARYARLLDEKKAELQQIDEKIQAQTAGMDGPQALRAQQVLGDARAYAASQVQRYQAELDKANAGETAASLKGSLKRYQDQYANSIANLHRKYDGVKSVTEVIQWVVKDSDVFPVYFGFDIDSDLGKQRTDISAQFAAHLRQIVRNRGQAYVALVAPTVLAGVPATTDKVPAPTPVTGTNSGTAVAGQACYDAKLKEFRSAIGEEAPVSNDMMNEWRGQCGIAPA
;
A
#
# COMPACT_ATOMS: atom_id res chain seq x y z
N MET A 1 47.31 -86.75 -32.09
CA MET A 1 46.05 -86.87 -31.32
C MET A 1 45.20 -85.63 -31.57
N ASN A 2 44.05 -85.86 -32.19
CA ASN A 2 42.81 -85.07 -32.21
C ASN A 2 42.81 -83.59 -32.65
N ALA A 3 42.54 -83.44 -33.96
CA ALA A 3 41.73 -82.37 -34.51
C ALA A 3 40.28 -82.41 -33.98
N ARG A 4 39.69 -81.24 -33.71
CA ARG A 4 38.24 -81.03 -33.69
C ARG A 4 37.91 -79.73 -34.41
N GLY A 5 37.28 -79.87 -35.58
CA GLY A 5 36.72 -78.76 -36.34
C GLY A 5 35.33 -78.38 -35.84
N CYS A 6 35.07 -77.08 -35.75
CA CYS A 6 33.73 -76.53 -35.69
C CYS A 6 33.30 -76.13 -37.11
N ARG A 7 32.34 -76.89 -37.64
CA ARG A 7 31.66 -76.66 -38.92
C ARG A 7 30.61 -75.56 -38.67
N TYR A 8 30.82 -74.35 -39.19
CA TYR A 8 29.76 -73.33 -39.24
C TYR A 8 28.90 -73.60 -40.48
N ARG A 9 27.61 -73.83 -40.26
CA ARG A 9 26.62 -74.14 -41.30
C ARG A 9 25.97 -72.82 -41.72
N GLU A 10 26.28 -72.34 -42.92
CA GLU A 10 25.53 -71.27 -43.57
C GLU A 10 24.09 -71.71 -43.82
N THR A 11 23.16 -71.10 -43.11
CA THR A 11 21.75 -71.06 -43.51
C THR A 11 21.46 -69.70 -44.12
N ALA A 12 21.52 -69.64 -45.45
CA ALA A 12 20.83 -68.65 -46.23
C ALA A 12 19.33 -68.76 -45.97
N LYS A 13 18.70 -67.70 -45.43
CA LYS A 13 17.25 -67.46 -45.53
C LYS A 13 16.90 -66.02 -45.09
N ASN A 14 16.10 -65.37 -45.93
CA ASN A 14 15.26 -64.18 -45.68
C ASN A 14 15.88 -62.77 -45.77
N THR A 15 16.44 -62.46 -46.94
CA THR A 15 16.78 -61.11 -47.42
C THR A 15 15.56 -60.25 -47.82
N LYS A 16 14.44 -60.33 -47.10
CA LYS A 16 13.28 -59.43 -47.32
C LYS A 16 12.66 -58.85 -46.05
N LEU A 17 13.07 -59.33 -44.86
CA LEU A 17 12.54 -58.82 -43.60
C LEU A 17 13.43 -57.75 -42.93
N SER A 18 14.73 -57.66 -43.29
CA SER A 18 15.65 -56.67 -42.70
C SER A 18 15.54 -55.25 -43.26
N ILE A 19 15.03 -55.10 -44.50
CA ILE A 19 14.95 -53.78 -45.15
C ILE A 19 13.79 -52.94 -44.57
N ARG A 20 12.71 -53.57 -44.12
CA ARG A 20 11.55 -52.85 -43.54
C ARG A 20 11.82 -52.33 -42.11
N TYR A 21 12.65 -53.03 -41.32
CA TYR A 21 13.06 -52.55 -39.99
C TYR A 21 14.24 -51.57 -40.04
N ALA A 22 15.11 -51.66 -41.05
CA ALA A 22 16.18 -50.68 -41.24
C ALA A 22 15.66 -49.29 -41.66
N ILE A 23 14.59 -49.23 -42.47
CA ILE A 23 13.95 -47.96 -42.85
C ILE A 23 13.18 -47.35 -41.66
N ALA A 24 12.53 -48.17 -40.83
CA ALA A 24 11.85 -47.69 -39.62
C ALA A 24 12.82 -47.16 -38.54
N ALA A 25 14.00 -47.76 -38.38
CA ALA A 25 15.02 -47.29 -37.46
C ALA A 25 15.74 -46.01 -37.97
N ALA A 26 15.96 -45.89 -39.29
CA ALA A 26 16.55 -44.69 -39.88
C ALA A 26 15.62 -43.46 -39.82
N TRP A 27 14.30 -43.66 -39.96
CA TRP A 27 13.30 -42.59 -39.81
C TRP A 27 13.12 -42.14 -38.36
N LEU A 28 13.37 -43.01 -37.39
CA LEU A 28 13.36 -42.65 -35.97
C LEU A 28 14.56 -41.76 -35.62
N CYS A 29 15.74 -42.01 -36.18
CA CYS A 29 16.93 -41.16 -35.94
C CYS A 29 16.85 -39.78 -36.62
N THR A 30 16.11 -39.61 -37.72
CA THR A 30 15.89 -38.29 -38.34
C THR A 30 14.90 -37.40 -37.58
N LEU A 31 14.14 -37.95 -36.62
CA LEU A 31 13.31 -37.15 -35.70
C LEU A 31 14.07 -36.71 -34.44
N LEU A 32 15.26 -37.27 -34.18
CA LEU A 32 16.14 -36.90 -33.06
C LEU A 32 17.30 -35.96 -33.46
N ALA A 33 17.55 -35.77 -34.76
CA ALA A 33 18.57 -34.85 -35.29
C ALA A 33 18.04 -33.42 -35.56
N GLY A 34 16.88 -33.07 -35.00
CA GLY A 34 16.36 -31.70 -34.94
C GLY A 34 16.69 -31.00 -33.62
N CYS A 35 17.89 -31.20 -33.06
CA CYS A 35 18.38 -30.48 -31.88
C CYS A 35 18.58 -28.99 -32.21
N GLU A 36 17.46 -28.28 -32.30
CA GLU A 36 17.19 -26.91 -31.88
C GLU A 36 18.33 -25.86 -32.02
N ASP A 37 18.96 -25.74 -33.19
CA ASP A 37 19.76 -24.54 -33.59
C ASP A 37 18.91 -23.25 -33.69
N SER A 38 17.65 -23.30 -33.25
CA SER A 38 16.77 -22.14 -33.19
C SER A 38 17.17 -21.23 -32.03
N GLU A 39 16.90 -19.93 -32.19
CA GLU A 39 17.13 -18.94 -31.14
C GLU A 39 16.39 -19.31 -29.83
N ILE A 40 15.22 -19.96 -29.93
CA ILE A 40 14.48 -20.49 -28.76
C ILE A 40 15.28 -21.59 -28.06
N GLY A 41 15.89 -22.51 -28.82
CA GLY A 41 16.75 -23.58 -28.29
C GLY A 41 17.95 -23.02 -27.55
N LYS A 42 18.62 -22.01 -28.14
CA LYS A 42 19.73 -21.29 -27.48
C LYS A 42 19.30 -20.67 -26.15
N VAL A 43 18.15 -19.99 -26.10
CA VAL A 43 17.63 -19.41 -24.85
C VAL A 43 17.31 -20.49 -23.82
N LYS A 44 16.62 -21.58 -24.22
CA LYS A 44 16.29 -22.67 -23.31
C LYS A 44 17.53 -23.39 -22.77
N ALA A 45 18.60 -23.48 -23.54
CA ALA A 45 19.85 -24.12 -23.16
C ALA A 45 20.76 -23.23 -22.30
N ALA A 46 20.55 -21.91 -22.30
CA ALA A 46 21.36 -20.99 -21.52
C ALA A 46 21.13 -21.14 -20.01
N ASP A 47 22.24 -21.09 -19.26
CA ASP A 47 22.26 -21.17 -17.79
C ASP A 47 21.49 -20.01 -17.15
N LEU A 48 20.85 -20.30 -16.01
CA LEU A 48 20.24 -19.28 -15.19
C LEU A 48 21.31 -18.39 -14.52
N PRO A 49 21.15 -17.05 -14.54
CA PRO A 49 22.04 -16.16 -13.80
C PRO A 49 22.05 -16.49 -12.31
N GLY A 50 23.21 -16.89 -11.79
CA GLY A 50 23.42 -17.22 -10.38
C GLY A 50 23.13 -18.67 -9.99
N ASP A 51 22.62 -19.51 -10.90
CA ASP A 51 22.45 -20.95 -10.68
C ASP A 51 22.75 -21.73 -11.97
N ARG A 52 24.01 -22.14 -12.15
CA ARG A 52 24.46 -22.90 -13.32
C ARG A 52 24.02 -24.37 -13.31
N THR A 53 23.29 -24.81 -12.28
CA THR A 53 22.74 -26.19 -12.27
C THR A 53 21.43 -26.28 -13.04
N GLN A 54 20.87 -25.15 -13.46
CA GLN A 54 19.61 -25.07 -14.19
C GLN A 54 19.73 -24.16 -15.41
N THR A 55 18.91 -24.44 -16.42
CA THR A 55 18.76 -23.60 -17.61
C THR A 55 17.42 -22.86 -17.58
N TYR A 56 17.26 -21.84 -18.42
CA TYR A 56 15.94 -21.22 -18.61
C TYR A 56 14.88 -22.24 -19.04
N GLY A 57 15.25 -23.20 -19.89
CA GLY A 57 14.38 -24.27 -20.33
C GLY A 57 13.85 -25.10 -19.17
N SER A 58 14.73 -25.57 -18.28
CA SER A 58 14.30 -26.39 -17.13
C SER A 58 13.48 -25.59 -16.11
N ALA A 59 13.82 -24.31 -15.89
CA ALA A 59 13.12 -23.47 -14.93
C ALA A 59 11.72 -23.03 -15.39
N LEU A 60 11.54 -22.80 -16.69
CA LEU A 60 10.29 -22.25 -17.26
C LEU A 60 9.33 -23.31 -17.83
N SER A 61 9.78 -24.55 -17.98
CA SER A 61 8.94 -25.67 -18.43
C SER A 61 8.04 -26.19 -17.32
N GLU A 62 6.88 -26.76 -17.67
CA GLU A 62 5.99 -27.51 -16.75
C GLU A 62 5.63 -26.80 -15.43
N ARG A 63 5.60 -25.47 -15.43
CA ARG A 63 5.23 -24.70 -14.25
C ARG A 63 3.72 -24.84 -14.00
N GLY A 64 3.34 -25.40 -12.85
CA GLY A 64 1.94 -25.42 -12.39
C GLY A 64 1.34 -24.03 -12.15
N ALA A 65 2.18 -22.98 -12.12
CA ALA A 65 1.75 -21.58 -12.11
C ALA A 65 1.21 -21.11 -13.47
N CYS A 66 1.48 -21.83 -14.57
CA CYS A 66 1.10 -21.42 -15.92
C CYS A 66 -0.09 -22.26 -16.41
N LYS A 67 -1.17 -21.58 -16.80
CA LYS A 67 -2.30 -22.20 -17.52
C LYS A 67 -1.93 -22.50 -18.98
N ARG A 68 -1.14 -21.63 -19.60
CA ARG A 68 -0.60 -21.81 -20.96
C ARG A 68 0.79 -21.21 -21.04
N VAL A 69 1.67 -21.91 -21.74
CA VAL A 69 3.02 -21.44 -22.07
C VAL A 69 3.17 -21.30 -23.58
N SER A 70 3.87 -20.27 -24.04
CA SER A 70 4.28 -20.14 -25.44
C SER A 70 5.66 -19.51 -25.55
N TRP A 71 6.37 -19.91 -26.61
CA TRP A 71 7.65 -19.35 -27.01
C TRP A 71 7.54 -18.88 -28.45
N LYS A 72 8.09 -17.71 -28.77
CA LYS A 72 8.19 -17.25 -30.15
C LYS A 72 9.45 -16.44 -30.37
N THR A 73 9.89 -16.37 -31.62
CA THR A 73 10.91 -15.42 -32.07
C THR A 73 10.25 -14.17 -32.65
N PHE A 74 10.89 -13.03 -32.50
CA PHE A 74 10.48 -11.77 -33.12
C PHE A 74 11.69 -10.88 -33.41
N LYS A 75 11.46 -9.81 -34.18
CA LYS A 75 12.44 -8.72 -34.35
C LYS A 75 12.07 -7.60 -33.40
N ASP A 76 13.02 -7.18 -32.56
CA ASP A 76 12.81 -6.03 -31.67
C ASP A 76 12.87 -4.71 -32.45
N GLU A 77 12.67 -3.59 -31.76
CA GLU A 77 12.70 -2.23 -32.34
C GLU A 77 14.05 -1.88 -33.01
N ARG A 78 15.11 -2.65 -32.71
CA ARG A 78 16.45 -2.49 -33.27
C ARG A 78 16.76 -3.55 -34.33
N ASN A 79 15.74 -4.26 -34.81
CA ASN A 79 15.84 -5.33 -35.80
C ASN A 79 16.74 -6.51 -35.38
N ARG A 80 16.94 -6.71 -34.07
CA ARG A 80 17.69 -7.84 -33.52
C ARG A 80 16.77 -9.04 -33.37
N SER A 81 17.33 -10.25 -33.49
CA SER A 81 16.59 -11.47 -33.18
C SER A 81 16.37 -11.56 -31.67
N ALA A 82 15.11 -11.68 -31.27
CA ALA A 82 14.71 -11.81 -29.89
C ALA A 82 13.76 -13.00 -29.71
N VAL A 83 13.76 -13.55 -28.50
CA VAL A 83 12.89 -14.64 -28.07
C VAL A 83 11.99 -14.12 -26.97
N GLU A 84 10.71 -14.44 -27.04
CA GLU A 84 9.72 -14.13 -26.00
C GLU A 84 9.14 -15.42 -25.43
N TYR A 85 9.22 -15.55 -24.11
CA TYR A 85 8.46 -16.50 -23.32
C TYR A 85 7.20 -15.81 -22.79
N ARG A 86 6.07 -16.52 -22.85
CA ARG A 86 4.82 -16.11 -22.20
C ARG A 86 4.27 -17.23 -21.36
N CYS A 87 3.86 -16.90 -20.15
CA CYS A 87 3.12 -17.77 -19.23
C CYS A 87 1.83 -17.06 -18.80
N GLU A 88 0.68 -17.51 -19.29
CA GLU A 88 -0.62 -17.08 -18.76
C GLU A 88 -0.76 -17.65 -17.35
N LEU A 89 -0.75 -16.80 -16.33
CA LEU A 89 -0.74 -17.22 -14.94
C LEU A 89 -2.08 -17.87 -14.56
N ASN A 90 -2.01 -19.06 -13.99
CA ASN A 90 -3.17 -19.79 -13.53
C ASN A 90 -3.78 -19.11 -12.30
N ASP A 91 -5.10 -18.99 -12.24
CA ASP A 91 -5.84 -18.39 -11.12
C ASP A 91 -5.40 -16.95 -10.72
N ALA A 92 -4.66 -16.23 -11.56
CA ALA A 92 -4.13 -14.90 -11.23
C ALA A 92 -5.22 -13.88 -10.91
N VAL A 93 -6.38 -13.95 -11.56
CA VAL A 93 -7.53 -13.08 -11.25
C VAL A 93 -8.03 -13.33 -9.81
N SER A 94 -8.04 -14.58 -9.36
CA SER A 94 -8.44 -14.93 -8.01
C SER A 94 -7.45 -14.38 -6.97
N GLU A 95 -6.15 -14.54 -7.21
CA GLU A 95 -5.11 -13.98 -6.33
C GLU A 95 -5.13 -12.44 -6.31
N LEU A 96 -5.38 -11.80 -7.46
CA LEU A 96 -5.57 -10.35 -7.54
C LEU A 96 -6.80 -9.88 -6.75
N ASN A 97 -7.91 -10.62 -6.78
CA ASN A 97 -9.09 -10.32 -5.97
C ASN A 97 -8.79 -10.41 -4.47
N LYS A 98 -7.97 -11.37 -4.03
CA LYS A 98 -7.53 -11.44 -2.62
C LYS A 98 -6.72 -10.21 -2.22
N VAL A 99 -5.84 -9.72 -3.10
CA VAL A 99 -5.09 -8.47 -2.86
C VAL A 99 -6.04 -7.29 -2.74
N ARG A 100 -7.03 -7.17 -3.64
CA ARG A 100 -8.08 -6.13 -3.57
C ARG A 100 -8.84 -6.21 -2.24
N ASP A 101 -9.30 -7.40 -1.87
CA ASP A 101 -10.14 -7.60 -0.70
C ASP A 101 -9.38 -7.29 0.59
N ALA A 102 -8.11 -7.68 0.69
CA ALA A 102 -7.25 -7.30 1.81
C ALA A 102 -7.06 -5.77 1.89
N GLN A 103 -6.86 -5.08 0.76
CA GLN A 103 -6.77 -3.60 0.75
C GLN A 103 -8.09 -2.92 1.14
N ILE A 104 -9.24 -3.48 0.74
CA ILE A 104 -10.56 -2.99 1.15
C ILE A 104 -10.77 -3.21 2.65
N GLU A 105 -10.37 -4.36 3.18
CA GLU A 105 -10.43 -4.67 4.62
C GLU A 105 -9.60 -3.66 5.43
N ASP A 106 -8.36 -3.39 5.02
CA ASP A 106 -7.51 -2.38 5.64
C ASP A 106 -8.19 -0.99 5.64
N ILE A 107 -8.71 -0.56 4.48
CA ILE A 107 -9.44 0.72 4.36
C ILE A 107 -10.65 0.77 5.31
N ASN A 108 -11.44 -0.31 5.37
CA ASN A 108 -12.61 -0.38 6.23
C ASN A 108 -12.22 -0.33 7.72
N GLY A 109 -11.09 -0.95 8.10
CA GLY A 109 -10.53 -0.85 9.44
C GLY A 109 -10.22 0.60 9.82
N TYR A 110 -9.52 1.34 8.94
CA TYR A 110 -9.23 2.76 9.15
C TYR A 110 -10.49 3.63 9.20
N LEU A 111 -11.43 3.42 8.27
CA LEU A 111 -12.69 4.16 8.24
C LEU A 111 -13.51 3.95 9.51
N LYS A 112 -13.56 2.71 10.02
CA LYS A 112 -14.25 2.38 11.27
C LYS A 112 -13.65 3.15 12.45
N ALA A 113 -12.32 3.07 12.63
CA ALA A 113 -11.63 3.78 13.72
C ALA A 113 -11.82 5.30 13.64
N ALA A 114 -11.70 5.88 12.43
CA ALA A 114 -11.92 7.31 12.21
C ALA A 114 -13.37 7.72 12.51
N THR A 115 -14.34 6.90 12.11
CA THR A 115 -15.77 7.15 12.34
C THR A 115 -16.10 7.09 13.82
N GLU A 116 -15.59 6.10 14.56
CA GLU A 116 -15.79 5.98 16.01
C GLU A 116 -15.22 7.19 16.75
N ASN A 117 -13.97 7.57 16.44
CA ASN A 117 -13.32 8.73 17.05
C ASN A 117 -14.06 10.04 16.79
N LEU A 118 -14.46 10.30 15.54
CA LEU A 118 -15.19 11.51 15.17
C LEU A 118 -16.61 11.51 15.75
N SER A 119 -17.29 10.36 15.79
CA SER A 119 -18.62 10.26 16.41
C SER A 119 -18.55 10.58 17.90
N ASN A 120 -17.58 10.03 18.63
CA ASN A 120 -17.36 10.34 20.04
C ASN A 120 -17.06 11.84 20.26
N ALA A 121 -16.28 12.45 19.37
CA ALA A 121 -16.01 13.89 19.44
C ALA A 121 -17.26 14.75 19.16
N ILE A 122 -18.10 14.33 18.22
CA ILE A 122 -19.39 14.98 17.92
C ILE A 122 -20.32 14.89 19.13
N ASP A 123 -20.42 13.72 19.76
CA ASP A 123 -21.26 13.50 20.93
C ASP A 123 -20.75 14.30 22.14
N GLY A 124 -19.43 14.36 22.33
CA GLY A 124 -18.80 15.22 23.33
C GLY A 124 -19.12 16.70 23.12
N ALA A 125 -18.98 17.19 21.88
CA ALA A 125 -19.32 18.56 21.52
C ALA A 125 -20.81 18.87 21.70
N ALA A 126 -21.70 17.90 21.50
CA ALA A 126 -23.13 18.06 21.78
C ALA A 126 -23.41 18.15 23.30
N GLY A 127 -22.61 17.47 24.12
CA GLY A 127 -22.69 17.53 25.59
C GLY A 127 -22.13 18.82 26.20
N ASP A 128 -21.28 19.56 25.48
CA ASP A 128 -20.63 20.77 25.99
C ASP A 128 -21.62 21.89 26.36
N ALA A 129 -22.74 22.03 25.63
CA ALA A 129 -23.75 23.04 25.95
C ALA A 129 -24.33 22.85 27.36
N ALA A 130 -24.71 21.62 27.72
CA ALA A 130 -25.23 21.32 29.06
C ALA A 130 -24.16 21.54 30.14
N ARG A 131 -22.91 21.19 29.85
CA ARG A 131 -21.77 21.41 30.75
C ARG A 131 -21.51 22.88 30.99
N TYR A 132 -21.45 23.70 29.94
CA TYR A 132 -21.21 25.14 30.06
C TYR A 132 -22.37 25.87 30.71
N ALA A 133 -23.63 25.44 30.47
CA ALA A 133 -24.79 25.97 31.17
C ALA A 133 -24.67 25.79 32.69
N ARG A 134 -24.30 24.58 33.14
CA ARG A 134 -24.08 24.31 34.57
C ARG A 134 -22.93 25.14 35.17
N LEU A 135 -21.79 25.21 34.49
CA LEU A 135 -20.63 26.00 34.96
C LEU A 135 -20.95 27.50 35.02
N LEU A 136 -21.75 27.99 34.07
CA LEU A 136 -22.23 29.36 34.05
C LEU A 136 -23.12 29.65 35.27
N ASP A 137 -24.06 28.75 35.58
CA ASP A 137 -24.93 28.89 36.76
C ASP A 137 -24.13 28.87 38.07
N GLU A 138 -23.18 27.93 38.19
CA GLU A 138 -22.27 27.85 39.35
C GLU A 138 -21.47 29.16 39.53
N LYS A 139 -20.92 29.74 38.45
CA LYS A 139 -20.17 31.00 38.52
C LYS A 139 -21.03 32.23 38.73
N LYS A 140 -22.27 32.27 38.24
CA LYS A 140 -23.22 33.34 38.56
C LYS A 140 -23.56 33.35 40.05
N ALA A 141 -23.78 32.17 40.64
CA ALA A 141 -24.02 32.04 42.07
C ALA A 141 -22.81 32.48 42.91
N GLU A 142 -21.59 32.11 42.52
CA GLU A 142 -20.35 32.57 43.17
C GLU A 142 -20.18 34.09 43.11
N LEU A 143 -20.43 34.69 41.94
CA LEU A 143 -20.39 36.14 41.77
C LEU A 143 -21.41 36.86 42.68
N GLN A 144 -22.62 36.31 42.81
CA GLN A 144 -23.63 36.86 43.71
C GLN A 144 -23.20 36.78 45.18
N GLN A 145 -22.60 35.67 45.61
CA GLN A 145 -22.07 35.54 46.97
C GLN A 145 -20.93 36.54 47.26
N ILE A 146 -20.08 36.81 46.27
CA ILE A 146 -19.04 37.84 46.39
C ILE A 146 -19.68 39.22 46.56
N ASP A 147 -20.71 39.54 45.78
CA ASP A 147 -21.43 40.82 45.86
C ASP A 147 -22.11 41.00 47.23
N GLU A 148 -22.77 39.96 47.74
CA GLU A 148 -23.36 39.95 49.09
C GLU A 148 -22.29 40.13 50.18
N LYS A 149 -21.14 39.47 50.04
CA LYS A 149 -20.01 39.61 50.98
C LYS A 149 -19.40 41.01 50.95
N ILE A 150 -19.27 41.61 49.76
CA ILE A 150 -18.84 43.02 49.62
C ILE A 150 -19.81 43.91 50.38
N GLN A 151 -21.10 43.78 50.16
CA GLN A 151 -22.11 44.61 50.83
C GLN A 151 -22.08 44.42 52.36
N ALA A 152 -21.99 43.18 52.84
CA ALA A 152 -21.98 42.88 54.27
C ALA A 152 -20.70 43.37 54.97
N GLN A 153 -19.53 43.24 54.32
CA GLN A 153 -18.26 43.63 54.92
C GLN A 153 -17.97 45.13 54.81
N THR A 154 -18.50 45.81 53.80
CA THR A 154 -18.31 47.27 53.67
C THR A 154 -19.34 48.08 54.45
N ALA A 155 -20.44 47.47 54.89
CA ALA A 155 -21.43 48.12 55.75
C ALA A 155 -20.83 48.53 57.10
N GLY A 156 -20.62 49.84 57.28
CA GLY A 156 -20.15 50.42 58.56
C GLY A 156 -18.63 50.39 58.76
N MET A 157 -17.83 50.06 57.74
CA MET A 157 -16.37 50.23 57.78
C MET A 157 -15.96 51.57 57.18
N ASP A 158 -15.28 52.41 57.96
CA ASP A 158 -14.66 53.65 57.49
C ASP A 158 -13.11 53.53 57.47
N GLY A 159 -12.46 54.22 56.54
CA GLY A 159 -11.00 54.39 56.51
C GLY A 159 -10.20 53.29 55.78
N PRO A 160 -8.89 53.17 56.04
CA PRO A 160 -7.96 52.36 55.23
C PRO A 160 -8.26 50.85 55.16
N GLN A 161 -8.94 50.30 56.16
CA GLN A 161 -9.32 48.88 56.21
C GLN A 161 -10.48 48.58 55.25
N ALA A 162 -11.46 49.48 55.12
CA ALA A 162 -12.54 49.38 54.15
C ALA A 162 -11.99 49.36 52.72
N LEU A 163 -10.99 50.20 52.45
CA LEU A 163 -10.34 50.31 51.14
C LEU A 163 -9.62 49.01 50.73
N ARG A 164 -8.88 48.38 51.66
CA ARG A 164 -8.23 47.07 51.40
C ARG A 164 -9.25 45.96 51.17
N ALA A 165 -10.31 45.90 51.97
CA ALA A 165 -11.37 44.90 51.79
C ALA A 165 -12.06 45.06 50.44
N GLN A 166 -12.35 46.29 50.04
CA GLN A 166 -12.95 46.61 48.74
C GLN A 166 -12.03 46.26 47.58
N GLN A 167 -10.72 46.43 47.72
CA GLN A 167 -9.74 46.09 46.68
C GLN A 167 -9.64 44.57 46.48
N VAL A 168 -9.45 43.80 47.54
CA VAL A 168 -9.34 42.33 47.46
C VAL A 168 -10.64 41.69 46.95
N LEU A 169 -11.80 42.14 47.46
CA LEU A 169 -13.08 41.61 46.99
C LEU A 169 -13.43 42.12 45.58
N GLY A 170 -12.98 43.31 45.21
CA GLY A 170 -13.12 43.87 43.86
C GLY A 170 -12.37 43.02 42.81
N ASP A 171 -11.14 42.62 43.12
CA ASP A 171 -10.35 41.73 42.25
C ASP A 171 -11.01 40.34 42.12
N ALA A 172 -11.50 39.78 43.24
CA ALA A 172 -12.22 38.51 43.24
C ALA A 172 -13.51 38.58 42.41
N ARG A 173 -14.27 39.69 42.54
CA ARG A 173 -15.48 39.96 41.76
C ARG A 173 -15.16 40.09 40.27
N ALA A 174 -14.13 40.85 39.90
CA ALA A 174 -13.73 41.03 38.51
C ALA A 174 -13.32 39.68 37.88
N TYR A 175 -12.58 38.86 38.62
CA TYR A 175 -12.24 37.50 38.19
C TYR A 175 -13.48 36.64 37.99
N ALA A 176 -14.40 36.56 38.96
CA ALA A 176 -15.64 35.80 38.83
C ALA A 176 -16.50 36.27 37.65
N ALA A 177 -16.63 37.59 37.46
CA ALA A 177 -17.34 38.18 36.32
C ALA A 177 -16.70 37.81 34.98
N SER A 178 -15.36 37.80 34.89
CA SER A 178 -14.65 37.34 33.68
C SER A 178 -14.91 35.86 33.37
N GLN A 179 -15.03 35.00 34.39
CA GLN A 179 -15.36 33.59 34.20
C GLN A 179 -16.81 33.42 33.72
N VAL A 180 -17.75 34.21 34.25
CA VAL A 180 -19.14 34.24 33.75
C VAL A 180 -19.18 34.60 32.27
N GLN A 181 -18.48 35.66 31.86
CA GLN A 181 -18.40 36.07 30.45
C GLN A 181 -17.79 34.96 29.57
N ARG A 182 -16.71 34.33 30.04
CA ARG A 182 -16.06 33.23 29.33
C ARG A 182 -16.99 32.04 29.15
N TYR A 183 -17.67 31.59 30.21
CA TYR A 183 -18.60 30.45 30.12
C TYR A 183 -19.84 30.77 29.31
N GLN A 184 -20.33 32.01 29.34
CA GLN A 184 -21.40 32.45 28.45
C GLN A 184 -20.95 32.34 26.98
N ALA A 185 -19.76 32.84 26.64
CA ALA A 185 -19.23 32.76 25.28
C ALA A 185 -19.04 31.30 24.79
N GLU A 186 -18.55 30.41 25.66
CA GLU A 186 -18.42 28.98 25.31
C GLU A 186 -19.78 28.27 25.20
N LEU A 187 -20.77 28.63 26.03
CA LEU A 187 -22.15 28.16 25.90
C LEU A 187 -22.77 28.62 24.58
N ASP A 188 -22.56 29.88 24.19
CA ASP A 188 -23.07 30.43 22.94
C ASP A 188 -22.44 29.71 21.73
N LYS A 189 -21.13 29.45 21.76
CA LYS A 189 -20.44 28.63 20.74
C LYS A 189 -20.98 27.20 20.67
N ALA A 190 -21.19 26.56 21.82
CA ALA A 190 -21.75 25.21 21.89
C ALA A 190 -23.18 25.17 21.32
N ASN A 191 -24.01 26.17 21.67
CA ASN A 191 -25.36 26.31 21.15
C ASN A 191 -25.40 26.62 19.65
N ALA A 192 -24.43 27.37 19.13
CA ALA A 192 -24.28 27.61 17.70
C ALA A 192 -23.95 26.32 16.92
N GLY A 193 -23.44 25.29 17.60
CA GLY A 193 -23.19 23.97 17.02
C GLY A 193 -22.06 23.93 15.99
N GLU A 194 -21.25 25.00 15.88
CA GLU A 194 -20.20 25.14 14.85
C GLU A 194 -19.17 24.01 14.93
N THR A 195 -18.72 23.64 16.14
CA THR A 195 -17.78 22.54 16.37
C THR A 195 -18.37 21.21 15.91
N ALA A 196 -19.60 20.90 16.31
CA ALA A 196 -20.27 19.66 15.93
C ALA A 196 -20.52 19.60 14.40
N ALA A 197 -20.89 20.72 13.78
CA ALA A 197 -21.08 20.82 12.33
C ALA A 197 -19.76 20.62 11.57
N SER A 198 -18.66 21.22 12.05
CA SER A 198 -17.32 21.05 11.47
C SER A 198 -16.85 19.59 11.55
N LEU A 199 -17.03 18.94 12.71
CA LEU A 199 -16.69 17.53 12.90
C LEU A 199 -17.53 16.61 12.00
N LYS A 200 -18.85 16.87 11.87
CA LYS A 200 -19.72 16.15 10.92
C LYS A 200 -19.26 16.32 9.47
N GLY A 201 -18.83 17.53 9.10
CA GLY A 201 -18.24 17.80 7.79
C GLY A 201 -16.96 17.00 7.54
N SER A 202 -16.09 16.89 8.55
CA SER A 202 -14.88 16.04 8.49
C SER A 202 -15.23 14.57 8.34
N LEU A 203 -16.18 14.07 9.15
CA LEU A 203 -16.64 12.67 9.05
C LEU A 203 -17.13 12.34 7.64
N LYS A 204 -17.98 13.21 7.06
CA LYS A 204 -18.46 13.04 5.70
C LYS A 204 -17.32 13.01 4.67
N ARG A 205 -16.33 13.90 4.79
CA ARG A 205 -15.16 13.90 3.89
C ARG A 205 -14.38 12.61 3.96
N TYR A 206 -14.16 12.06 5.16
CA TYR A 206 -13.50 10.76 5.33
C TYR A 206 -14.30 9.64 4.66
N GLN A 207 -15.61 9.58 4.91
CA GLN A 207 -16.49 8.59 4.30
C GLN A 207 -16.45 8.65 2.77
N ASP A 208 -16.61 9.84 2.20
CA ASP A 208 -16.59 10.06 0.75
C ASP A 208 -15.21 9.70 0.16
N GLN A 209 -14.11 10.07 0.83
CA GLN A 209 -12.75 9.74 0.40
C GLN A 209 -12.51 8.22 0.38
N TYR A 210 -12.86 7.50 1.46
CA TYR A 210 -12.64 6.06 1.52
C TYR A 210 -13.57 5.29 0.57
N ALA A 211 -14.81 5.75 0.36
CA ALA A 211 -15.70 5.21 -0.66
C ALA A 211 -15.07 5.33 -2.06
N ASN A 212 -14.46 6.48 -2.38
CA ASN A 212 -13.74 6.67 -3.64
C ASN A 212 -12.51 5.75 -3.75
N SER A 213 -11.74 5.57 -2.68
CA SER A 213 -10.60 4.64 -2.66
C SER A 213 -11.05 3.20 -2.91
N ILE A 214 -12.12 2.74 -2.27
CA ILE A 214 -12.70 1.40 -2.50
C ILE A 214 -13.20 1.26 -3.95
N ALA A 215 -13.91 2.26 -4.47
CA ALA A 215 -14.36 2.26 -5.86
C ALA A 215 -13.19 2.23 -6.87
N ASN A 216 -12.08 2.89 -6.54
CA ASN A 216 -10.86 2.85 -7.34
C ASN A 216 -10.19 1.46 -7.31
N LEU A 217 -10.21 0.78 -6.16
CA LEU A 217 -9.76 -0.62 -6.07
C LEU A 217 -10.63 -1.53 -6.93
N HIS A 218 -11.96 -1.41 -6.84
CA HIS A 218 -12.86 -2.12 -7.73
C HIS A 218 -12.53 -1.84 -9.20
N ARG A 219 -12.42 -0.58 -9.62
CA ARG A 219 -12.09 -0.26 -11.02
C ARG A 219 -10.74 -0.84 -11.47
N LYS A 220 -9.75 -0.91 -10.57
CA LYS A 220 -8.39 -1.38 -10.87
C LYS A 220 -8.29 -2.90 -10.99
N TYR A 221 -9.03 -3.64 -10.15
CA TYR A 221 -8.93 -5.09 -10.05
C TYR A 221 -10.10 -5.82 -10.72
N ASP A 222 -11.29 -5.24 -10.67
CA ASP A 222 -12.48 -5.79 -11.34
C ASP A 222 -12.32 -5.64 -12.85
N GLY A 223 -12.73 -6.68 -13.58
CA GLY A 223 -12.61 -6.71 -15.04
C GLY A 223 -11.23 -7.15 -15.55
N VAL A 224 -10.26 -7.48 -14.69
CA VAL A 224 -9.05 -8.20 -15.12
C VAL A 224 -9.44 -9.60 -15.60
N LYS A 225 -9.11 -9.91 -16.85
CA LYS A 225 -9.45 -11.17 -17.53
C LYS A 225 -8.31 -12.17 -17.47
N SER A 226 -7.08 -11.69 -17.64
CA SER A 226 -5.89 -12.53 -17.60
C SER A 226 -4.64 -11.72 -17.25
N VAL A 227 -3.66 -12.42 -16.68
CA VAL A 227 -2.31 -11.90 -16.43
C VAL A 227 -1.33 -12.84 -17.11
N THR A 228 -0.45 -12.31 -17.94
CA THR A 228 0.58 -13.06 -18.63
C THR A 228 1.94 -12.58 -18.18
N GLU A 229 2.71 -13.45 -17.54
CA GLU A 229 4.14 -13.23 -17.32
C GLU A 229 4.86 -13.28 -18.66
N VAL A 230 5.70 -12.27 -18.93
CA VAL A 230 6.46 -12.14 -20.18
C VAL A 230 7.94 -11.95 -19.86
N ILE A 231 8.78 -12.78 -20.47
CA ILE A 231 10.24 -12.62 -20.44
C ILE A 231 10.73 -12.55 -21.87
N GLN A 232 11.61 -11.60 -22.16
CA GLN A 232 12.23 -11.47 -23.48
C GLN A 232 13.75 -11.48 -23.37
N TRP A 233 14.39 -12.15 -24.33
CA TRP A 233 15.83 -12.19 -24.48
C TRP A 233 16.22 -11.76 -25.88
N VAL A 234 17.36 -11.08 -25.98
CA VAL A 234 18.08 -10.93 -27.25
C VAL A 234 19.15 -11.99 -27.31
N VAL A 235 19.27 -12.63 -28.47
CA VAL A 235 20.30 -13.63 -28.73
C VAL A 235 21.31 -13.01 -29.69
N LYS A 236 22.58 -13.07 -29.33
CA LYS A 236 23.70 -12.62 -30.17
C LYS A 236 24.75 -13.70 -30.20
N ASP A 237 24.98 -14.29 -31.36
CA ASP A 237 25.84 -15.45 -31.54
C ASP A 237 25.37 -16.63 -30.66
N SER A 238 26.07 -16.90 -29.56
CA SER A 238 25.73 -17.90 -28.53
C SER A 238 25.36 -17.27 -27.18
N ASP A 239 25.41 -15.95 -27.06
CA ASP A 239 25.10 -15.24 -25.83
C ASP A 239 23.62 -14.88 -25.75
N VAL A 240 23.04 -15.05 -24.55
CA VAL A 240 21.63 -14.82 -24.25
C VAL A 240 21.51 -13.71 -23.21
N PHE A 241 20.87 -12.60 -23.58
CA PHE A 241 20.72 -11.43 -22.71
C PHE A 241 19.24 -11.16 -22.43
N PRO A 242 18.79 -11.20 -21.16
CA PRO A 242 17.43 -10.77 -20.83
C PRO A 242 17.30 -9.27 -21.08
N VAL A 243 16.27 -8.87 -21.80
CA VAL A 243 16.01 -7.46 -22.14
C VAL A 243 14.69 -6.94 -21.59
N TYR A 244 13.79 -7.84 -21.19
CA TYR A 244 12.52 -7.47 -20.60
C TYR A 244 12.01 -8.57 -19.66
N PHE A 245 11.44 -8.16 -18.53
CA PHE A 245 10.62 -9.00 -17.67
C PHE A 245 9.45 -8.20 -17.10
N GLY A 246 8.25 -8.77 -17.18
CA GLY A 246 7.07 -8.07 -16.70
C GLY A 246 5.78 -8.85 -16.89
N PHE A 247 4.66 -8.14 -16.76
CA PHE A 247 3.32 -8.70 -16.91
C PHE A 247 2.53 -7.95 -17.98
N ASP A 248 1.91 -8.69 -18.89
CA ASP A 248 0.86 -8.18 -19.77
C ASP A 248 -0.50 -8.50 -19.13
N ILE A 249 -1.36 -7.50 -19.03
CA ILE A 249 -2.62 -7.57 -18.30
C ILE A 249 -3.74 -7.26 -19.28
N ASP A 250 -4.68 -8.18 -19.43
CA ASP A 250 -5.88 -7.98 -20.23
C ASP A 250 -7.05 -7.66 -19.30
N SER A 251 -7.72 -6.54 -19.54
CA SER A 251 -8.81 -6.06 -18.69
C SER A 251 -9.91 -5.38 -19.51
N ASP A 252 -11.04 -5.09 -18.87
CA ASP A 252 -12.09 -4.25 -19.46
C ASP A 252 -11.64 -2.81 -19.74
N LEU A 253 -10.57 -2.33 -19.07
CA LEU A 253 -9.95 -1.03 -19.32
C LEU A 253 -8.93 -1.06 -20.47
N GLY A 254 -8.77 -2.21 -21.11
CA GLY A 254 -7.79 -2.45 -22.17
C GLY A 254 -6.55 -3.20 -21.69
N LYS A 255 -5.57 -3.28 -22.59
CA LYS A 255 -4.30 -3.99 -22.36
C LYS A 255 -3.30 -3.08 -21.69
N GLN A 256 -2.66 -3.59 -20.65
CA GLN A 256 -1.63 -2.89 -19.89
C GLN A 256 -0.38 -3.75 -19.77
N ARG A 257 0.75 -3.10 -19.54
CA ARG A 257 2.05 -3.76 -19.41
C ARG A 257 2.81 -3.19 -18.23
N THR A 258 3.27 -4.06 -17.35
CA THR A 258 4.08 -3.71 -16.17
C THR A 258 5.50 -4.20 -16.40
N ASP A 259 6.47 -3.30 -16.42
CA ASP A 259 7.90 -3.63 -16.54
C ASP A 259 8.55 -3.70 -15.15
N ILE A 260 9.11 -4.87 -14.83
CA ILE A 260 9.86 -5.13 -13.60
C ILE A 260 11.22 -5.77 -13.90
N SER A 261 11.82 -5.42 -15.04
CA SER A 261 13.09 -5.98 -15.52
C SER A 261 14.23 -5.82 -14.51
N ALA A 262 14.25 -4.73 -13.74
CA ALA A 262 15.22 -4.52 -12.66
C ALA A 262 15.17 -5.60 -11.56
N GLN A 263 14.04 -6.32 -11.44
CA GLN A 263 13.82 -7.35 -10.43
C GLN A 263 13.94 -8.78 -11.01
N PHE A 264 14.38 -8.92 -12.27
CA PHE A 264 14.37 -10.19 -12.99
C PHE A 264 15.13 -11.31 -12.26
N ALA A 265 16.37 -11.05 -11.82
CA ALA A 265 17.18 -12.05 -11.13
C ALA A 265 16.59 -12.50 -9.78
N ALA A 266 15.86 -11.61 -9.08
CA ALA A 266 15.14 -11.98 -7.87
C ALA A 266 13.93 -12.86 -8.20
N HIS A 267 13.17 -12.52 -9.25
CA HIS A 267 12.00 -13.26 -9.69
C HIS A 267 12.34 -14.64 -10.26
N LEU A 268 13.42 -14.78 -11.04
CA LEU A 268 13.87 -16.09 -11.52
C LEU A 268 14.13 -17.07 -10.38
N ARG A 269 14.77 -16.60 -9.30
CA ARG A 269 14.97 -17.42 -8.10
C ARG A 269 13.64 -17.84 -7.46
N GLN A 270 12.63 -16.98 -7.50
CA GLN A 270 11.29 -17.34 -7.03
C GLN A 270 10.58 -18.31 -7.96
N ILE A 271 10.73 -18.19 -9.28
CA ILE A 271 10.20 -19.14 -10.25
C ILE A 271 10.77 -20.54 -10.01
N VAL A 272 12.07 -20.64 -9.78
CA VAL A 272 12.74 -21.93 -9.51
C VAL A 272 12.25 -22.54 -8.19
N ARG A 273 12.11 -21.74 -7.13
CA ARG A 273 11.64 -22.23 -5.81
C ARG A 273 10.15 -22.55 -5.77
N ASN A 274 9.34 -21.72 -6.42
CA ASN A 274 7.89 -21.77 -6.40
C ASN A 274 7.41 -21.93 -7.84
N ARG A 275 7.12 -23.17 -8.25
CA ARG A 275 6.71 -23.47 -9.64
C ARG A 275 5.20 -23.53 -9.85
N GLY A 276 4.43 -23.53 -8.75
CA GLY A 276 2.97 -23.69 -8.72
C GLY A 276 2.23 -22.45 -8.22
N GLN A 277 1.05 -22.65 -7.63
CA GLN A 277 0.18 -21.56 -7.18
C GLN A 277 0.81 -20.61 -6.15
N ALA A 278 1.75 -21.09 -5.33
CA ALA A 278 2.50 -20.23 -4.41
C ALA A 278 3.24 -19.09 -5.13
N TYR A 279 3.66 -19.29 -6.38
CA TYR A 279 4.27 -18.23 -7.18
C TYR A 279 3.25 -17.17 -7.60
N VAL A 280 2.07 -17.59 -8.03
CA VAL A 280 1.00 -16.69 -8.47
C VAL A 280 0.60 -15.78 -7.30
N ALA A 281 0.37 -16.36 -6.13
CA ALA A 281 0.08 -15.61 -4.90
C ALA A 281 1.22 -14.64 -4.52
N LEU A 282 2.48 -15.07 -4.67
CA LEU A 282 3.66 -14.24 -4.38
C LEU A 282 3.75 -13.01 -5.29
N VAL A 283 3.45 -13.15 -6.59
CA VAL A 283 3.61 -12.04 -7.56
C VAL A 283 2.37 -11.16 -7.68
N ALA A 284 1.18 -11.65 -7.30
CA ALA A 284 -0.08 -10.92 -7.42
C ALA A 284 -0.04 -9.47 -6.89
N PRO A 285 0.57 -9.16 -5.72
CA PRO A 285 0.68 -7.78 -5.22
C PRO A 285 1.47 -6.84 -6.15
N THR A 286 2.35 -7.40 -6.99
CA THR A 286 3.25 -6.64 -7.87
C THR A 286 2.74 -6.50 -9.30
N VAL A 287 1.82 -7.36 -9.75
CA VAL A 287 1.31 -7.38 -11.13
C VAL A 287 0.76 -6.02 -11.55
N LEU A 288 -0.05 -5.40 -10.69
CA LEU A 288 -0.67 -4.09 -10.92
C LEU A 288 0.08 -2.93 -10.23
N ALA A 289 1.32 -3.16 -9.77
CA ALA A 289 2.16 -2.10 -9.21
C ALA A 289 2.67 -1.23 -10.35
N GLY A 290 2.18 0.01 -10.46
CA GLY A 290 2.55 0.94 -11.53
C GLY A 290 1.52 1.06 -12.66
N VAL A 291 0.42 0.30 -12.63
CA VAL A 291 -0.76 0.62 -13.44
C VAL A 291 -1.44 1.83 -12.80
N PRO A 292 -1.47 3.01 -13.44
CA PRO A 292 -2.24 4.11 -12.95
C PRO A 292 -3.72 3.70 -13.02
N ALA A 293 -4.41 3.75 -11.88
CA ALA A 293 -5.86 3.87 -11.94
C ALA A 293 -6.12 5.15 -12.75
N THR A 294 -6.86 5.05 -13.85
CA THR A 294 -7.16 6.17 -14.74
C THR A 294 -7.52 7.40 -13.92
N THR A 295 -6.65 8.42 -14.00
CA THR A 295 -6.77 9.80 -13.54
C THR A 295 -7.82 10.05 -12.45
N ASP A 296 -7.39 9.96 -11.20
CA ASP A 296 -7.10 11.16 -10.43
C ASP A 296 -5.96 10.86 -9.47
N LYS A 297 -4.96 11.73 -9.48
CA LYS A 297 -3.84 11.70 -8.55
C LYS A 297 -4.46 11.88 -7.16
N VAL A 298 -4.68 10.81 -6.42
CA VAL A 298 -5.06 10.88 -5.00
C VAL A 298 -3.90 11.59 -4.30
N PRO A 299 -4.06 12.86 -3.88
CA PRO A 299 -3.03 13.50 -3.10
C PRO A 299 -2.95 12.74 -1.78
N ALA A 300 -1.74 12.55 -1.27
CA ALA A 300 -1.56 12.32 0.16
C ALA A 300 -2.37 13.39 0.92
N PRO A 301 -2.99 13.05 2.06
CA PRO A 301 -3.89 13.96 2.76
C PRO A 301 -3.17 15.27 3.02
N THR A 302 -3.56 16.34 2.31
CA THR A 302 -3.20 17.68 2.69
C THR A 302 -3.92 17.96 4.00
N PRO A 303 -3.19 18.21 5.12
CA PRO A 303 -3.81 18.81 6.27
C PRO A 303 -4.42 20.13 5.80
N VAL A 304 -5.63 20.43 6.29
CA VAL A 304 -6.29 21.71 6.07
C VAL A 304 -5.33 22.81 6.52
N THR A 305 -4.59 23.36 5.59
CA THR A 305 -3.63 24.43 5.81
C THR A 305 -4.28 25.69 5.29
N GLY A 306 -4.64 26.57 6.23
CA GLY A 306 -4.81 27.97 5.92
C GLY A 306 -3.55 28.46 5.20
N THR A 307 -3.76 29.07 4.04
CA THR A 307 -2.77 29.72 3.19
C THR A 307 -1.82 30.60 4.01
N ASN A 308 -0.52 30.31 4.00
CA ASN A 308 0.56 31.29 4.18
C ASN A 308 1.93 30.66 3.85
N SER A 309 2.47 30.97 2.68
CA SER A 309 3.71 30.41 2.10
C SER A 309 5.00 31.03 2.67
N GLY A 310 5.03 31.36 3.97
CA GLY A 310 6.16 32.03 4.63
C GLY A 310 6.75 31.30 5.84
N THR A 311 6.27 30.10 6.17
CA THR A 311 6.33 29.53 7.54
C THR A 311 7.18 28.28 7.73
N ALA A 312 7.93 27.77 6.75
CA ALA A 312 8.66 26.51 6.90
C ALA A 312 9.66 26.50 8.08
N VAL A 313 10.30 27.64 8.38
CA VAL A 313 11.22 27.78 9.52
C VAL A 313 10.46 27.93 10.85
N ALA A 314 9.29 28.54 10.84
CA ALA A 314 8.44 28.70 12.02
C ALA A 314 7.74 27.38 12.42
N GLY A 315 7.38 26.55 11.45
CA GLY A 315 6.78 25.25 11.69
C GLY A 315 7.71 24.31 12.44
N GLN A 316 8.98 24.20 11.99
CA GLN A 316 9.97 23.35 12.68
C GLN A 316 10.20 23.79 14.13
N ALA A 317 10.30 25.10 14.39
CA ALA A 317 10.44 25.62 15.75
C ALA A 317 9.23 25.32 16.65
N CYS A 318 8.01 25.33 16.10
CA CYS A 318 6.79 24.91 16.80
C CYS A 318 6.83 23.42 17.17
N TYR A 319 7.25 22.56 16.23
CA TYR A 319 7.33 21.11 16.45
C TYR A 319 8.38 20.77 17.51
N ASP A 320 9.55 21.39 17.43
CA ASP A 320 10.63 21.19 18.39
C ASP A 320 10.22 21.66 19.80
N ALA A 321 9.43 22.73 19.91
CA ALA A 321 8.89 23.21 21.18
C ALA A 321 7.91 22.20 21.82
N LYS A 322 6.99 21.62 21.03
CA LYS A 322 6.06 20.57 21.49
C LYS A 322 6.79 19.30 21.93
N LEU A 323 7.77 18.87 21.14
CA LEU A 323 8.60 17.72 21.46
C LEU A 323 9.37 17.92 22.78
N LYS A 324 9.90 19.13 22.99
CA LYS A 324 10.58 19.52 24.23
C LYS A 324 9.63 19.56 25.43
N GLU A 325 8.43 20.13 25.27
CA GLU A 325 7.41 20.18 26.32
C GLU A 325 7.01 18.76 26.77
N PHE A 326 6.74 17.87 25.81
CA PHE A 326 6.43 16.46 26.09
C PHE A 326 7.56 15.76 26.84
N ARG A 327 8.80 15.89 26.38
CA ARG A 327 9.97 15.29 27.04
C ARG A 327 10.24 15.87 28.41
N SER A 328 9.94 17.15 28.64
CA SER A 328 10.06 17.77 29.96
C SER A 328 9.00 17.26 30.95
N ALA A 329 7.82 16.89 30.45
CA ALA A 329 6.73 16.37 31.27
C ALA A 329 6.86 14.87 31.58
N ILE A 330 7.36 14.08 30.61
CA ILE A 330 7.28 12.60 30.65
C ILE A 330 8.67 11.95 30.75
N GLY A 331 9.75 12.69 30.47
CA GLY A 331 11.14 12.22 30.49
C GLY A 331 11.80 12.31 29.10
N GLU A 332 13.10 12.60 29.08
CA GLU A 332 13.91 12.78 27.85
C GLU A 332 13.85 11.57 26.89
N GLU A 333 13.73 10.36 27.45
CA GLU A 333 13.72 9.07 26.74
C GLU A 333 12.30 8.57 26.40
N ALA A 334 11.25 9.34 26.70
CA ALA A 334 9.88 8.90 26.46
C ALA A 334 9.61 8.69 24.95
N PRO A 335 9.15 7.50 24.52
CA PRO A 335 8.88 7.23 23.12
C PRO A 335 7.70 8.06 22.62
N VAL A 336 7.87 8.67 21.44
CA VAL A 336 6.83 9.46 20.77
C VAL A 336 6.26 8.61 19.63
N SER A 337 4.96 8.33 19.68
CA SER A 337 4.30 7.54 18.62
C SER A 337 4.25 8.32 17.30
N ASN A 338 4.22 7.60 16.17
CA ASN A 338 4.10 8.22 14.84
C ASN A 338 2.83 9.06 14.70
N ASP A 339 1.73 8.65 15.31
CA ASP A 339 0.46 9.41 15.30
C ASP A 339 0.61 10.75 16.02
N MET A 340 1.25 10.75 17.20
CA MET A 340 1.50 11.96 17.96
C MET A 340 2.49 12.90 17.24
N MET A 341 3.51 12.35 16.59
CA MET A 341 4.41 13.14 15.74
C MET A 341 3.66 13.78 14.58
N ASN A 342 2.82 13.03 13.86
CA ASN A 342 2.08 13.54 12.71
C ASN A 342 1.00 14.55 13.13
N GLU A 343 0.38 14.37 14.29
CA GLU A 343 -0.53 15.35 14.88
C GLU A 343 0.18 16.67 15.18
N TRP A 344 1.34 16.63 15.86
CA TRP A 344 2.10 17.85 16.18
C TRP A 344 2.66 18.52 14.93
N ARG A 345 3.13 17.74 13.95
CA ARG A 345 3.56 18.28 12.64
C ARG A 345 2.40 18.98 11.94
N GLY A 346 1.21 18.39 11.95
CA GLY A 346 0.00 19.02 11.43
C GLY A 346 -0.35 20.33 12.14
N GLN A 347 -0.33 20.36 13.48
CA GLN A 347 -0.57 21.57 14.27
C GLN A 347 0.47 22.68 13.99
N CYS A 348 1.69 22.30 13.64
CA CYS A 348 2.79 23.21 13.32
C CYS A 348 2.94 23.51 11.82
N GLY A 349 2.01 23.05 10.97
CA GLY A 349 2.07 23.30 9.52
C GLY A 349 3.24 22.61 8.80
N ILE A 350 3.76 21.52 9.38
CA ILE A 350 4.79 20.67 8.78
C ILE A 350 4.11 19.45 8.13
N ALA A 351 4.57 19.05 6.95
CA ALA A 351 4.12 17.82 6.30
C ALA A 351 4.40 16.59 7.19
N PRO A 352 3.52 15.56 7.19
CA PRO A 352 3.73 14.33 7.95
C PRO A 352 5.09 13.67 7.64
N ALA A 353 5.67 13.00 8.64
CA ALA A 353 7.01 12.43 8.59
C ALA A 353 7.09 11.16 7.72
#